data_AF-A0A1W0E4W1-F1
#
_entry.id   AF-A0A1W0E4W1-F1
#
_cell.length_a   1.000
_cell.length_b   1.000
_cell.length_c   1.000
_cell.angle_alpha   90.00
_cell.angle_beta   90.00
_cell.angle_gamma   90.00
#
_symmetry.space_group_name_H-M   'P 1'
#
loop_
_entity.id
_entity.type
_entity.pdbx_description
1 polymer ?
#
loop_
_entity_poly.entity_id
_entity_poly.type
_entity_poly.pdbx_seq_one_letter_code
_entity_poly.pdbx_strand_id
1 'polypeptide(L)'
;MYLTTEGETYLVVKLDNPILQGQTRYDSMVFSLDKKDIEVSAKDKRLKDYYTGTQDEVVVEIFEKMLGVEARQAMFFVKCNNKVNNGVLFFMESGLQFLTKNMYVEKRNIVLVEFQRLNVPAIQARTFDMSVHADKVYTFSSISKDVFPSIEDYFGKDGIKMVSEVMEEYSEPSNEESEDDSNLSDIIADTDEDD
;
A
#
# COMPACT_ATOMS: atom_id res chain seq x y z
N MET A 1 -7.80 16.83 -3.96
CA MET A 1 -6.70 16.21 -3.18
C MET A 1 -5.40 16.63 -3.83
N TYR A 2 -4.47 17.15 -3.04
CA TYR A 2 -3.15 17.56 -3.50
C TYR A 2 -2.13 16.54 -3.00
N LEU A 3 -1.53 15.78 -3.93
CA LEU A 3 -0.79 14.56 -3.63
C LEU A 3 0.62 14.68 -4.20
N THR A 4 1.63 14.52 -3.34
CA THR A 4 3.03 14.73 -3.71
C THR A 4 3.85 13.50 -3.35
N THR A 5 4.75 13.13 -4.24
CA THR A 5 5.79 12.12 -4.03
C THR A 5 7.17 12.79 -4.11
N GLU A 6 8.26 12.01 -4.13
CA GLU A 6 9.63 12.54 -4.24
C GLU A 6 9.87 13.34 -5.54
N GLY A 7 9.15 13.04 -6.62
CA GLY A 7 9.36 13.69 -7.93
C GLY A 7 8.09 14.18 -8.62
N GLU A 8 6.94 13.61 -8.28
CA GLU A 8 5.68 13.87 -8.98
C GLU A 8 4.67 14.54 -8.06
N THR A 9 3.88 15.45 -8.65
CA THR A 9 2.83 16.19 -7.96
C THR A 9 1.52 16.04 -8.72
N TYR A 10 0.44 15.70 -8.00
CA TYR A 10 -0.86 15.43 -8.58
C TYR A 10 -1.95 16.24 -7.90
N LEU A 11 -2.90 16.73 -8.71
CA LEU A 11 -4.18 17.23 -8.23
C LEU A 11 -5.28 16.27 -8.67
N VAL A 12 -5.97 15.66 -7.71
CA VAL A 12 -7.13 14.81 -7.96
C VAL A 12 -8.41 15.56 -7.61
N VAL A 13 -9.27 15.74 -8.59
CA VAL A 13 -10.58 16.39 -8.46
C VAL A 13 -11.66 15.33 -8.63
N LYS A 14 -12.35 14.99 -7.53
CA LYS A 14 -13.53 14.10 -7.58
C LYS A 14 -14.70 14.88 -8.18
N LEU A 15 -15.43 14.23 -9.08
CA LEU A 15 -16.57 14.85 -9.76
C LEU A 15 -17.87 14.34 -9.14
N ASP A 16 -18.77 15.25 -8.82
CA ASP A 16 -20.13 14.89 -8.40
C ASP A 16 -20.89 14.25 -9.56
N ASN A 17 -20.72 14.81 -10.76
CA ASN A 17 -21.24 14.28 -12.01
C ASN A 17 -20.10 13.77 -12.89
N PRO A 18 -20.03 12.45 -13.13
CA PRO A 18 -18.95 11.85 -13.91
C PRO A 18 -18.94 12.30 -15.37
N ILE A 19 -17.74 12.39 -15.94
CA ILE A 19 -17.56 12.66 -17.36
C ILE A 19 -17.71 11.34 -18.12
N LEU A 20 -18.43 11.36 -19.24
CA LEU A 20 -18.57 10.22 -20.14
C LEU A 20 -17.76 10.47 -21.41
N GLN A 21 -16.90 9.51 -21.77
CA GLN A 21 -16.18 9.49 -23.04
C GLN A 21 -16.49 8.16 -23.74
N GLY A 22 -17.48 8.19 -24.64
CA GLY A 22 -18.04 6.96 -25.20
C GLY A 22 -18.72 6.12 -24.11
N GLN A 23 -18.28 4.87 -23.95
CA GLN A 23 -18.78 3.97 -22.89
C GLN A 23 -18.03 4.12 -21.56
N THR A 24 -16.90 4.85 -21.54
CA THR A 24 -16.07 4.99 -20.34
C THR A 24 -16.57 6.13 -19.47
N ARG A 25 -16.73 5.86 -18.17
CA ARG A 25 -17.13 6.81 -17.14
C ARG A 25 -15.93 7.21 -16.27
N TYR A 26 -15.75 8.51 -16.04
CA TYR A 26 -14.70 9.08 -15.20
C TYR A 26 -15.31 9.83 -14.02
N ASP A 27 -15.20 9.25 -12.82
CA ASP A 27 -15.71 9.87 -11.58
C ASP A 27 -14.74 10.89 -10.97
N SER A 28 -13.60 11.13 -11.62
CA SER A 28 -12.58 12.10 -11.19
C SER A 28 -11.68 12.54 -12.34
N MET A 29 -11.03 13.68 -12.18
CA MET A 29 -9.88 14.10 -12.98
C MET A 29 -8.59 14.01 -12.17
N VAL A 30 -7.51 13.55 -12.79
CA VAL A 30 -6.17 13.52 -12.21
C VAL A 30 -5.28 14.39 -13.09
N PHE A 31 -4.72 15.45 -12.52
CA PHE A 31 -3.75 16.33 -13.18
C PHE A 31 -2.35 15.97 -12.65
N SER A 32 -1.40 15.79 -13.56
CA SER A 32 0.02 15.81 -13.24
C SER A 32 0.49 17.25 -13.34
N LEU A 33 1.07 17.79 -12.27
CA LEU A 33 1.49 19.19 -12.18
C LEU A 33 3.01 19.26 -12.10
N ASP A 34 3.58 20.20 -12.85
CA ASP A 34 5.00 20.52 -12.78
C ASP A 34 5.26 21.54 -11.65
N LYS A 35 6.51 21.61 -11.19
CA LYS A 35 7.01 22.67 -10.29
C LYS A 35 7.71 23.81 -11.03
N LYS A 36 7.26 24.12 -12.24
CA LYS A 36 7.82 25.20 -13.07
C LYS A 36 7.17 26.51 -12.69
N ASP A 37 7.93 27.60 -12.65
CA ASP A 37 7.39 28.93 -12.42
C ASP A 37 6.47 29.34 -13.58
N ILE A 38 5.29 29.85 -13.22
CA ILE A 38 4.29 30.35 -14.16
C ILE A 38 3.73 31.69 -13.70
N GLU A 39 3.21 32.45 -14.67
CA GLU A 39 2.43 33.65 -14.44
C GLU A 39 1.09 33.49 -15.14
N VAL A 40 -0.01 33.68 -14.39
CA VAL A 40 -1.37 33.49 -14.90
C VAL A 40 -2.20 34.72 -14.58
N SER A 41 -2.87 35.26 -15.58
CA SER A 41 -3.91 36.26 -15.38
C SER A 41 -5.29 35.59 -15.36
N ALA A 42 -6.14 36.01 -14.44
CA ALA A 42 -7.50 35.50 -14.31
C ALA A 42 -8.52 36.64 -14.35
N LYS A 43 -9.70 36.38 -14.91
CA LYS A 43 -10.81 37.33 -15.00
C LYS A 43 -12.07 36.73 -14.36
N ASP A 44 -11.97 36.37 -13.09
CA ASP A 44 -13.08 35.87 -12.28
C ASP A 44 -13.08 36.61 -10.94
N LYS A 45 -14.26 37.02 -10.45
CA LYS A 45 -14.41 37.80 -9.22
C LYS A 45 -13.95 37.05 -7.96
N ARG A 46 -13.83 35.73 -8.02
CA ARG A 46 -13.36 34.87 -6.92
C ARG A 46 -11.84 34.76 -6.86
N LEU A 47 -11.15 35.18 -7.92
CA LEU A 47 -9.72 34.98 -8.11
C LEU A 47 -8.96 36.32 -8.04
N LYS A 48 -7.65 36.24 -7.78
CA LYS A 48 -6.73 37.37 -7.96
C LYS A 48 -6.60 37.65 -9.46
N ASP A 49 -6.34 38.92 -9.82
CA ASP A 49 -6.14 39.27 -11.23
C ASP A 49 -4.87 38.63 -11.82
N TYR A 50 -3.85 38.43 -10.98
CA TYR A 50 -2.56 37.85 -11.35
C TYR A 50 -2.07 36.87 -10.29
N TYR A 51 -1.54 35.74 -10.75
CA TYR A 51 -0.88 34.70 -9.96
C TYR A 51 0.54 34.50 -10.46
N THR A 52 1.47 34.32 -9.53
CA THR A 52 2.88 34.04 -9.79
C THR A 52 3.36 32.98 -8.80
N GLY A 53 4.07 31.95 -9.26
CA GLY A 53 4.57 30.87 -8.42
C GLY A 53 4.78 29.60 -9.24
N THR A 54 5.03 28.48 -8.57
CA THR A 54 5.13 27.20 -9.26
C THR A 54 3.76 26.73 -9.77
N GLN A 55 3.73 26.01 -10.88
CA GLN A 55 2.48 25.59 -11.53
C GLN A 55 1.58 24.78 -10.59
N ASP A 56 2.14 23.88 -9.79
CA ASP A 56 1.39 23.12 -8.79
C ASP A 56 0.68 24.03 -7.78
N GLU A 57 1.40 24.96 -7.16
CA GLU A 57 0.85 25.89 -6.16
C GLU A 57 -0.23 26.80 -6.77
N VAL A 58 0.06 27.40 -7.93
CA VAL A 58 -0.87 28.32 -8.60
C VAL A 58 -2.15 27.60 -9.04
N VAL A 59 -2.03 26.40 -9.62
CA VAL A 59 -3.19 25.63 -10.06
C VAL A 59 -4.02 25.19 -8.87
N VAL A 60 -3.40 24.69 -7.80
CA VAL A 60 -4.12 24.30 -6.58
C VAL A 60 -4.86 25.49 -5.97
N GLU A 61 -4.20 26.64 -5.80
CA GLU A 61 -4.82 27.84 -5.24
C GLU A 61 -6.06 28.26 -6.06
N ILE A 62 -5.95 28.27 -7.39
CA ILE A 62 -7.07 28.63 -8.27
C ILE A 62 -8.24 27.65 -8.06
N PHE A 63 -7.98 26.34 -8.05
CA PHE A 63 -9.04 25.34 -7.82
C PHE A 63 -9.70 25.49 -6.45
N GLU A 64 -8.92 25.70 -5.39
CA GLU A 64 -9.44 25.92 -4.04
C GLU A 64 -10.34 27.15 -3.96
N LYS A 65 -9.94 28.27 -4.59
CA LYS A 65 -10.75 29.49 -4.65
C LYS A 65 -12.00 29.33 -5.49
N MET A 66 -11.93 28.62 -6.61
CA MET A 66 -13.09 28.38 -7.48
C MET A 66 -14.12 27.44 -6.84
N LEU A 67 -13.66 26.41 -6.15
CA LEU A 67 -14.50 25.38 -5.52
C LEU A 67 -14.92 25.76 -4.09
N GLY A 68 -14.21 26.68 -3.44
CA GLY A 68 -14.45 27.04 -2.03
C GLY A 68 -14.06 25.93 -1.05
N VAL A 69 -13.14 25.05 -1.43
CA VAL A 69 -12.72 23.88 -0.63
C VAL A 69 -11.21 23.75 -0.70
N GLU A 70 -10.57 23.56 0.45
CA GLU A 70 -9.13 23.31 0.55
C GLU A 70 -8.76 21.89 0.11
N ALA A 71 -7.62 21.77 -0.57
CA ALA A 71 -7.11 20.53 -1.07
C ALA A 71 -6.53 19.69 0.08
N ARG A 72 -7.15 18.53 0.32
CA ARG A 72 -6.63 17.56 1.29
C ARG A 72 -5.31 16.96 0.81
N GLN A 73 -4.35 16.84 1.72
CA GLN A 73 -3.04 16.23 1.50
C GLN A 73 -2.99 14.80 2.04
N ALA A 74 -2.06 14.00 1.51
CA ALA A 74 -1.77 12.67 2.03
C ALA A 74 -0.93 12.76 3.32
N MET A 75 -1.15 11.83 4.24
CA MET A 75 -0.32 11.67 5.43
C MET A 75 1.04 11.06 5.06
N PHE A 76 1.02 10.07 4.18
CA PHE A 76 2.19 9.45 3.57
C PHE A 76 1.78 8.70 2.29
N PHE A 77 2.75 8.16 1.57
CA PHE A 77 2.50 7.33 0.39
C PHE A 77 3.44 6.13 0.36
N VAL A 78 3.07 5.11 -0.40
CA VAL A 78 3.90 3.93 -0.65
C VAL A 78 3.88 3.58 -2.14
N LYS A 79 5.03 3.15 -2.68
CA LYS A 79 5.11 2.58 -4.04
C LYS A 79 4.63 1.14 -3.97
N CYS A 80 3.71 0.75 -4.85
CA CYS A 80 3.14 -0.60 -4.87
C CYS A 80 2.52 -0.92 -6.24
N ASN A 81 2.10 -2.16 -6.39
CA ASN A 81 1.39 -2.62 -7.58
C ASN A 81 -0.07 -2.91 -7.27
N ASN A 82 -0.98 -2.47 -8.12
CA ASN A 82 -2.37 -2.93 -8.11
C ASN A 82 -2.61 -3.77 -9.37
N LYS A 83 -2.72 -5.09 -9.20
CA LYS A 83 -2.68 -6.06 -10.31
C LYS A 83 -1.41 -5.89 -11.13
N VAL A 84 -1.53 -5.55 -12.42
CA VAL A 84 -0.41 -5.31 -13.34
C VAL A 84 0.07 -3.86 -13.36
N ASN A 85 -0.60 -2.96 -12.64
CA ASN A 85 -0.30 -1.53 -12.68
C ASN A 85 0.66 -1.15 -11.56
N ASN A 86 1.86 -0.70 -11.93
CA ASN A 86 2.79 -0.07 -11.00
C ASN A 86 2.29 1.35 -10.68
N GLY A 87 2.24 1.72 -9.41
CA GLY A 87 1.73 3.03 -9.01
C GLY A 87 2.07 3.41 -7.58
N VAL A 88 1.32 4.37 -7.07
CA VAL A 88 1.52 4.93 -5.74
C VAL A 88 0.20 4.92 -4.98
N LEU A 89 0.22 4.36 -3.78
CA LEU A 89 -0.91 4.37 -2.85
C LEU A 89 -0.68 5.47 -1.80
N PHE A 90 -1.55 6.46 -1.79
CA PHE A 90 -1.56 7.57 -0.85
C PHE A 90 -2.51 7.26 0.31
N PHE A 91 -2.01 7.43 1.52
CA PHE A 91 -2.77 7.28 2.75
C PHE A 91 -3.30 8.64 3.18
N MET A 92 -4.59 8.87 2.97
CA MET A 92 -5.29 10.09 3.35
C MET A 92 -5.95 9.90 4.71
N GLU A 93 -6.25 10.98 5.43
CA GLU A 93 -7.04 10.89 6.66
C GLU A 93 -8.39 10.15 6.44
N SER A 94 -9.03 10.42 5.29
CA SER A 94 -10.36 9.91 4.93
C SER A 94 -10.38 8.57 4.18
N GLY A 95 -9.23 8.05 3.74
CA GLY A 95 -9.19 6.88 2.87
C GLY A 95 -7.86 6.65 2.17
N LEU A 96 -7.86 5.71 1.23
CA LEU A 96 -6.70 5.36 0.43
C LEU A 96 -6.92 5.80 -1.03
N GLN A 97 -5.97 6.51 -1.61
CA GLN A 97 -6.00 6.90 -3.02
C GLN A 97 -4.86 6.23 -3.77
N PHE A 98 -5.16 5.34 -4.69
CA PHE A 98 -4.18 4.79 -5.62
C PHE A 98 -4.13 5.62 -6.90
N LEU A 99 -2.92 5.89 -7.41
CA LEU A 99 -2.66 6.54 -8.70
C LEU A 99 -1.87 5.61 -9.63
N THR A 100 -1.91 5.91 -10.93
CA THR A 100 -1.84 5.04 -12.13
C THR A 100 -3.22 4.62 -12.63
N LYS A 101 -4.04 4.05 -11.74
CA LYS A 101 -5.49 3.96 -11.95
C LYS A 101 -6.14 4.78 -10.86
N ASN A 102 -6.95 5.78 -11.21
CA ASN A 102 -7.67 6.53 -10.20
C ASN A 102 -8.64 5.61 -9.45
N MET A 103 -8.30 5.29 -8.20
CA MET A 103 -9.04 4.38 -7.35
C MET A 103 -8.97 4.91 -5.92
N TYR A 104 -10.14 5.15 -5.35
CA TYR A 104 -10.27 5.65 -3.99
C TYR A 104 -11.05 4.65 -3.13
N VAL A 105 -10.53 4.33 -1.96
CA VAL A 105 -11.17 3.48 -0.95
C VAL A 105 -11.45 4.35 0.27
N GLU A 106 -12.72 4.59 0.55
CA GLU A 106 -13.13 5.33 1.75
C GLU A 106 -12.76 4.54 3.02
N LYS A 107 -12.04 5.17 3.95
CA LYS A 107 -11.57 4.51 5.18
C LYS A 107 -12.71 3.91 5.98
N ARG A 108 -13.83 4.63 6.08
CA ARG A 108 -15.05 4.18 6.78
C ARG A 108 -15.66 2.88 6.23
N ASN A 109 -15.33 2.50 4.99
CA ASN A 109 -15.83 1.27 4.37
C ASN A 109 -14.86 0.10 4.56
N ILE A 110 -13.67 0.32 5.14
CA ILE A 110 -12.68 -0.72 5.37
C ILE A 110 -13.11 -1.54 6.59
N VAL A 111 -13.28 -2.84 6.38
CA VAL A 111 -13.69 -3.81 7.40
C VAL A 111 -12.46 -4.41 8.08
N LEU A 112 -11.48 -4.84 7.27
CA LEU A 112 -10.20 -5.35 7.75
C LEU A 112 -9.11 -5.19 6.69
N VAL A 113 -7.87 -5.26 7.14
CA VAL A 113 -6.69 -5.29 6.29
C VAL A 113 -5.92 -6.57 6.57
N GLU A 114 -5.54 -7.28 5.50
CA GLU A 114 -4.80 -8.53 5.55
C GLU A 114 -3.42 -8.34 4.93
N PHE A 115 -2.40 -8.87 5.59
CA PHE A 115 -1.01 -8.80 5.16
C PHE A 115 -0.49 -10.19 4.82
N GLN A 116 0.13 -10.32 3.65
CA GLN A 116 0.75 -11.55 3.17
C GLN A 116 2.25 -11.34 2.99
N ARG A 117 3.05 -12.36 3.29
CA ARG A 117 4.53 -12.33 3.25
C ARG A 117 5.18 -11.32 4.21
N LEU A 118 4.41 -10.72 5.11
CA LEU A 118 4.94 -9.79 6.11
C LEU A 118 5.90 -10.50 7.09
N ASN A 119 5.52 -11.71 7.52
CA ASN A 119 6.28 -12.53 8.48
C ASN A 119 7.52 -13.22 7.89
N VAL A 120 7.67 -13.23 6.56
CA VAL A 120 8.87 -13.78 5.91
C VAL A 120 10.08 -12.90 6.28
N PRO A 121 11.23 -13.46 6.71
CA PRO A 121 12.40 -12.65 7.05
C PRO A 121 12.83 -11.70 5.92
N ALA A 122 13.24 -10.47 6.25
CA ALA A 122 13.62 -9.45 5.26
C ALA A 122 14.80 -9.86 4.36
N ILE A 123 15.64 -10.78 4.84
CA ILE A 123 16.75 -11.38 4.07
C ILE A 123 16.21 -12.19 2.87
N GLN A 124 15.05 -12.83 3.02
CA GLN A 124 14.41 -13.62 1.97
C GLN A 124 13.44 -12.78 1.12
N ALA A 125 12.67 -11.88 1.75
CA ALA A 125 11.72 -11.02 1.07
C ALA A 125 11.65 -9.63 1.70
N ARG A 126 12.04 -8.59 0.93
CA ARG A 126 12.01 -7.18 1.36
C ARG A 126 10.64 -6.52 1.25
N THR A 127 9.69 -7.18 0.59
CA THR A 127 8.35 -6.67 0.34
C THR A 127 7.28 -7.59 0.91
N PHE A 128 6.07 -7.05 1.08
CA PHE A 128 4.86 -7.76 1.47
C PHE A 128 3.68 -7.30 0.60
N ASP A 129 2.56 -8.01 0.70
CA ASP A 129 1.32 -7.65 0.03
C ASP A 129 0.23 -7.30 1.05
N MET A 130 -0.64 -6.39 0.67
CA MET A 130 -1.73 -5.88 1.49
C MET A 130 -3.06 -6.02 0.75
N SER A 131 -4.03 -6.67 1.37
CA SER A 131 -5.40 -6.78 0.91
C SER A 131 -6.31 -5.95 1.81
N VAL A 132 -6.94 -4.93 1.25
CA VAL A 132 -7.90 -4.07 1.95
C VAL A 132 -9.31 -4.57 1.63
N HIS A 133 -10.01 -5.07 2.64
CA HIS A 133 -11.36 -5.60 2.50
C HIS A 133 -12.37 -4.48 2.80
N ALA A 134 -13.07 -4.01 1.77
CA ALA A 134 -14.09 -2.97 1.87
C ALA A 134 -15.36 -3.38 1.07
N ASP A 135 -15.88 -2.52 0.18
CA ASP A 135 -16.97 -2.86 -0.75
C ASP A 135 -16.58 -4.02 -1.69
N LYS A 136 -15.28 -4.16 -1.92
CA LYS A 136 -14.62 -5.30 -2.54
C LYS A 136 -13.20 -5.41 -1.96
N VAL A 137 -12.48 -6.44 -2.39
CA VAL A 137 -11.08 -6.61 -2.00
C VAL A 137 -10.18 -5.82 -2.95
N TYR A 138 -9.37 -4.92 -2.37
CA TYR A 138 -8.34 -4.17 -3.08
C TYR A 138 -6.98 -4.71 -2.69
N THR A 139 -6.24 -5.23 -3.67
CA THR A 139 -4.92 -5.83 -3.43
C THR A 139 -3.82 -4.89 -3.89
N PHE A 140 -2.82 -4.72 -3.03
CA PHE A 140 -1.62 -3.92 -3.27
C PHE A 140 -0.41 -4.78 -2.97
N SER A 141 0.41 -5.05 -3.98
CA SER A 141 1.57 -5.93 -3.84
C SER A 141 2.88 -5.17 -3.93
N SER A 142 3.96 -5.84 -3.53
CA SER A 142 5.33 -5.31 -3.61
C SER A 142 5.55 -4.05 -2.76
N ILE A 143 4.84 -3.93 -1.63
CA ILE A 143 5.04 -2.84 -0.66
C ILE A 143 6.28 -3.16 0.15
N SER A 144 7.16 -2.17 0.33
CA SER A 144 8.39 -2.35 1.10
C SER A 144 8.10 -2.53 2.60
N LYS A 145 8.85 -3.40 3.28
CA LYS A 145 8.61 -3.70 4.72
C LYS A 145 8.97 -2.55 5.66
N ASP A 146 9.86 -1.65 5.25
CA ASP A 146 10.26 -0.46 6.00
C ASP A 146 9.10 0.50 6.29
N VAL A 147 8.08 0.55 5.43
CA VAL A 147 6.88 1.40 5.61
C VAL A 147 5.78 0.73 6.44
N PHE A 148 5.93 -0.54 6.82
CA PHE A 148 4.91 -1.25 7.60
C PHE A 148 4.52 -0.55 8.90
N PRO A 149 5.45 -0.01 9.72
CA PRO A 149 5.07 0.68 10.97
C PRO A 149 4.11 1.86 10.74
N SER A 150 4.28 2.60 9.65
CA SER A 150 3.38 3.72 9.29
C SER A 150 1.99 3.23 8.88
N ILE A 151 1.92 2.07 8.20
CA ILE A 151 0.65 1.46 7.80
C ILE A 151 -0.09 0.89 9.01
N GLU A 152 0.64 0.23 9.91
CA GLU A 152 0.10 -0.31 11.16
C GLU A 152 -0.46 0.80 12.04
N ASP A 153 0.28 1.89 12.25
CA ASP A 153 -0.18 3.06 13.00
C ASP A 153 -1.43 3.70 12.36
N TYR A 154 -1.44 3.84 11.04
CA TYR A 154 -2.57 4.43 10.32
C TYR A 154 -3.88 3.65 10.51
N PHE A 155 -3.86 2.32 10.38
CA PHE A 155 -5.06 1.50 10.57
C PHE A 155 -5.38 1.29 12.06
N GLY A 156 -4.36 1.18 12.90
CA GLY A 156 -4.50 1.00 14.35
C GLY A 156 -5.19 2.19 15.04
N LYS A 157 -4.87 3.42 14.62
CA LYS A 157 -5.52 4.66 15.13
C LYS A 157 -7.04 4.66 14.97
N ASP A 158 -7.52 4.07 13.89
CA ASP A 158 -8.95 4.00 13.57
C ASP A 158 -9.60 2.69 14.03
N GLY A 159 -8.86 1.83 14.75
CA GLY A 159 -9.35 0.54 15.25
C GLY A 159 -9.66 -0.47 14.14
N ILE A 160 -9.09 -0.30 12.95
CA ILE A 160 -9.31 -1.21 11.82
C ILE A 160 -8.59 -2.53 12.10
N LYS A 161 -9.32 -3.64 11.98
CA LYS A 161 -8.76 -4.98 12.22
C LYS A 161 -7.66 -5.27 11.22
N MET A 162 -6.51 -5.69 11.72
CA MET A 162 -5.35 -6.10 10.94
C MET A 162 -5.09 -7.60 11.15
N VAL A 163 -4.86 -8.34 10.08
CA VAL A 163 -4.58 -9.78 10.10
C VAL A 163 -3.31 -10.04 9.28
N SER A 164 -2.44 -10.91 9.77
CA SER A 164 -1.25 -11.37 9.03
C SER A 164 -1.36 -12.87 8.82
N GLU A 165 -0.91 -13.35 7.66
CA GLU A 165 -0.81 -14.78 7.38
C GLU A 165 0.12 -15.45 8.41
N VAL A 166 -0.43 -16.42 9.16
CA VAL A 166 0.39 -17.28 10.02
C VAL A 166 1.13 -18.23 9.10
N MET A 167 2.45 -18.11 9.04
CA MET A 167 3.25 -19.16 8.40
C MET A 167 3.18 -20.37 9.32
N GLU A 168 2.56 -21.46 8.87
CA GLU A 168 2.80 -22.77 9.47
C GLU A 168 4.30 -23.04 9.31
N GLU A 169 5.07 -22.87 10.39
CA GLU A 169 6.44 -23.37 10.44
C GLU A 169 6.38 -24.87 10.14
N TYR A 170 6.98 -25.29 9.04
CA TYR A 170 7.38 -26.68 8.88
C TYR A 170 8.26 -27.01 10.08
N SER A 171 7.66 -27.61 11.09
CA SER A 171 8.39 -28.27 12.16
C SER A 171 9.07 -29.44 11.48
N GLU A 172 10.33 -29.28 11.08
CA GLU A 172 11.17 -30.44 10.83
C GLU A 172 11.11 -31.29 12.11
N PRO A 173 10.67 -32.57 12.05
CA PRO A 173 10.71 -33.40 13.23
C PRO A 173 12.19 -33.52 13.61
N SER A 174 12.55 -32.92 14.75
CA SER A 174 13.80 -33.21 15.42
C SER A 174 13.84 -34.72 15.66
N ASN A 175 14.66 -35.44 14.90
CA ASN A 175 15.06 -36.80 15.23
C ASN A 175 15.84 -36.72 16.55
N GLU A 176 15.13 -36.76 17.67
CA GLU A 176 15.66 -37.18 18.95
C GLU A 176 15.81 -38.70 18.88
N GLU A 177 16.90 -39.18 18.27
CA GLU A 177 17.40 -40.52 18.57
C GLU A 177 18.08 -40.44 19.95
N SER A 178 17.29 -40.74 20.97
CA SER A 178 17.79 -41.05 22.31
C SER A 178 17.35 -42.46 22.67
N GLU A 179 18.23 -43.44 22.53
CA GLU A 179 18.33 -44.56 23.48
C GLU A 179 19.80 -44.98 23.59
N ASP A 180 20.37 -44.62 24.74
CA ASP A 180 21.69 -44.99 25.23
C ASP A 180 21.61 -46.32 25.99
N ASP A 181 22.73 -47.03 25.99
CA ASP A 181 23.17 -48.09 26.91
C ASP A 181 22.59 -49.53 26.85
N SER A 182 23.45 -50.47 26.41
CA SER A 182 24.15 -51.33 27.39
C SER A 182 25.19 -52.26 26.73
N ASN A 183 26.45 -52.05 27.10
CA ASN A 183 27.53 -53.03 26.94
C ASN A 183 27.40 -54.12 28.03
N LEU A 184 27.29 -55.39 27.65
CA LEU A 184 27.81 -56.49 28.47
C LEU A 184 28.00 -57.80 27.67
N SER A 185 29.16 -58.42 27.89
CA SER A 185 29.56 -59.82 27.65
C SER A 185 30.02 -60.27 26.25
N ASP A 186 31.32 -60.08 26.01
CA ASP A 186 32.19 -61.18 25.55
C ASP A 186 31.96 -62.42 26.43
N ILE A 187 31.78 -63.63 25.83
CA ILE A 187 32.54 -64.86 26.15
C ILE A 187 32.02 -66.13 25.42
N ILE A 188 32.91 -66.67 24.57
CA ILE A 188 33.28 -68.09 24.34
C ILE A 188 32.51 -68.96 23.32
N ALA A 189 33.31 -69.43 22.34
CA ALA A 189 33.39 -70.76 21.69
C ALA A 189 32.17 -71.30 20.94
N ASP A 190 32.28 -72.16 19.94
CA ASP A 190 33.29 -72.75 19.05
C ASP A 190 32.49 -73.89 18.37
N THR A 191 32.97 -74.41 17.25
CA THR A 191 32.63 -75.73 16.69
C THR A 191 31.23 -76.01 16.07
N ASP A 192 31.28 -76.20 14.75
CA ASP A 192 30.86 -77.40 14.00
C ASP A 192 29.63 -77.39 13.05
N GLU A 193 29.98 -77.70 11.79
CA GLU A 193 29.36 -78.63 10.83
C GLU A 193 28.15 -78.25 9.93
N ASP A 194 28.42 -78.50 8.63
CA ASP A 194 27.56 -79.02 7.54
C ASP A 194 26.48 -78.15 6.87
N ASP A 195 26.79 -77.65 5.65
CA ASP A 195 26.31 -78.22 4.36
C ASP A 195 27.00 -77.55 3.14
#